data_AF-A0A8B9UVD1-F1
#
_entry.id   AF-A0A8B9UVD1-F1
#
_cell.length_a   1.000
_cell.length_b   1.000
_cell.length_c   1.000
_cell.angle_alpha   90.00
_cell.angle_beta   90.00
_cell.angle_gamma   90.00
#
_symmetry.space_group_name_H-M   'P 1'
#
loop_
_entity.id
_entity.type
_entity.pdbx_description
1 polymer ?
#
loop_
_entity_poly.entity_id
_entity_poly.type
_entity_poly.pdbx_seq_one_letter_code
_entity_poly.pdbx_strand_id
1 'polypeptide(L)'
;FSRDGLAVAEEVPNAAAWQDGAVLQVGEARYRVERNPPAVTELRLPRSLLAGFPVCPKVSAEFAAPRHCVFRWYRQRRPADGEGGEGDAAWVEEAEGTERVFTPCNALVGLRLKLRCTPGDGEQRYGQPCEVESSGPVEAGPGACTFDSRHLYTRKVCGHGSVRAVSYNILADTYAQTEFSRTVLYPYCAPYALEIDYRQNLLKKELAGYSADLICLQEVDKSVFVDSLAPALDAFGLEGLFKIKEKQHEGLATFYRRDKFSLLSQHDIVFSEALLSDPLHKELCDKLTEYPVVREKVLQRSSVLQVSVLQSATDPSKKICVANTHLYWHPKGGNIRLIQIAVALSHLKHVACDLHPSIPVIFCGDFNSTPSSGTYSFISSGGIAEDHEDWVSNGEEERCNMPLTHPFKLQSACGEPAYTNYVGGFHGCLDYIFIDKTALEVEQVIPLPSHEEVTTHQALPSVSHPSDHIALICDLKWK
;
A
#
# COMPACT_ATOMS: atom_id res chain seq x y z
N PHE A 1 -13.00 44.44 -2.10
CA PHE A 1 -12.93 45.07 -0.77
C PHE A 1 -12.81 44.01 0.30
N SER A 2 -12.00 44.24 1.33
CA SER A 2 -11.83 43.36 2.48
C SER A 2 -13.13 43.30 3.29
N ARG A 3 -13.17 42.40 4.27
CA ARG A 3 -14.28 42.30 5.24
C ARG A 3 -14.54 43.62 5.98
N ASP A 4 -13.50 44.42 6.19
CA ASP A 4 -13.60 45.73 6.86
C ASP A 4 -13.94 46.88 5.89
N GLY A 5 -14.27 46.55 4.63
CA GLY A 5 -14.70 47.53 3.63
C GLY A 5 -13.56 48.33 2.99
N LEU A 6 -12.29 47.93 3.19
CA LEU A 6 -11.13 48.57 2.57
C LEU A 6 -10.87 48.02 1.17
N ALA A 7 -10.34 48.84 0.26
CA ALA A 7 -9.88 48.36 -1.04
C ALA A 7 -8.75 47.34 -0.83
N VAL A 8 -8.82 46.21 -1.54
CA VAL A 8 -7.77 45.18 -1.52
C VAL A 8 -6.85 45.48 -2.70
N ALA A 9 -5.54 45.51 -2.46
CA ALA A 9 -4.56 45.81 -3.50
C ALA A 9 -4.45 44.66 -4.53
N GLU A 10 -4.05 44.98 -5.76
CA GLU A 10 -4.04 44.03 -6.89
C GLU A 10 -3.01 42.90 -6.69
N GLU A 11 -1.97 43.14 -5.92
CA GLU A 11 -0.91 42.20 -5.57
C GLU A 11 -1.30 41.19 -4.49
N VAL A 12 -2.45 41.36 -3.84
CA VAL A 12 -2.91 40.44 -2.79
C VAL A 12 -3.30 39.11 -3.43
N PRO A 13 -2.72 37.97 -2.99
CA PRO A 13 -3.11 36.66 -3.51
C PRO A 13 -4.61 36.41 -3.35
N ASN A 14 -5.22 35.76 -4.35
CA ASN A 14 -6.64 35.41 -4.34
C ASN A 14 -7.09 34.74 -3.02
N ALA A 15 -6.27 33.84 -2.47
CA ALA A 15 -6.59 33.17 -1.20
C ALA A 15 -6.72 34.13 0.00
N ALA A 16 -6.00 35.26 0.00
CA ALA A 16 -6.11 36.29 1.03
C ALA A 16 -7.19 37.34 0.71
N ALA A 17 -7.45 37.60 -0.57
CA ALA A 17 -8.45 38.57 -1.02
C ALA A 17 -9.89 38.05 -0.88
N TRP A 18 -10.13 36.77 -1.18
CA TRP A 18 -11.46 36.15 -1.24
C TRP A 18 -11.79 35.41 0.06
N GLN A 19 -12.06 36.21 1.10
CA GLN A 19 -12.47 35.72 2.41
C GLN A 19 -13.97 35.87 2.63
N ASP A 20 -14.54 35.09 3.55
CA ASP A 20 -15.96 35.19 3.90
C ASP A 20 -16.30 36.62 4.36
N GLY A 21 -17.29 37.24 3.71
CA GLY A 21 -17.68 38.62 3.99
C GLY A 21 -16.84 39.68 3.27
N ALA A 22 -15.87 39.30 2.44
CA ALA A 22 -15.30 40.21 1.45
C ALA A 22 -16.38 40.65 0.44
N VAL A 23 -16.17 41.80 -0.20
CA VAL A 23 -17.09 42.35 -1.19
C VAL A 23 -16.39 42.48 -2.52
N LEU A 24 -16.89 41.76 -3.53
CA LEU A 24 -16.51 41.93 -4.92
C LEU A 24 -17.31 43.09 -5.50
N GLN A 25 -16.63 44.10 -6.04
CA GLN A 25 -17.29 45.20 -6.74
C GLN A 25 -16.95 45.13 -8.22
N VAL A 26 -17.97 45.08 -9.07
CA VAL A 26 -17.85 45.08 -10.53
C VAL A 26 -18.66 46.26 -11.05
N GLY A 27 -17.98 47.34 -11.45
CA GLY A 27 -18.62 48.62 -11.72
C GLY A 27 -19.30 49.19 -10.47
N GLU A 28 -20.61 49.40 -10.53
CA GLU A 28 -21.43 49.87 -9.41
C GLU A 28 -22.03 48.73 -8.56
N ALA A 29 -22.04 47.49 -9.07
CA ALA A 29 -22.62 46.35 -8.38
C ALA A 29 -21.67 45.81 -7.30
N ARG A 30 -22.21 45.50 -6.12
CA ARG A 30 -21.48 44.91 -4.99
C ARG A 30 -22.04 43.52 -4.68
N TYR A 31 -21.16 42.52 -4.67
CA TYR A 31 -21.47 41.13 -4.38
C TYR A 31 -20.74 40.71 -3.12
N ARG A 32 -21.44 40.00 -2.24
CA ARG A 32 -20.80 39.36 -1.09
C ARG A 32 -20.07 38.11 -1.56
N VAL A 33 -18.84 37.96 -1.11
CA VAL A 33 -18.04 36.76 -1.36
C VAL A 33 -18.28 35.80 -0.20
N GLU A 34 -18.71 34.60 -0.55
CA GLU A 34 -18.87 33.48 0.37
C GLU A 34 -18.04 32.32 -0.17
N ARG A 35 -17.14 31.80 0.65
CA ARG A 35 -16.36 30.61 0.30
C ARG A 35 -17.29 29.41 0.35
N ASN A 36 -17.12 28.49 -0.61
CA ASN A 36 -17.85 27.22 -0.59
C ASN A 36 -17.69 26.55 0.79
N PRO A 37 -18.80 26.09 1.40
CA PRO A 37 -18.73 25.42 2.69
C PRO A 37 -18.04 24.06 2.54
N PRO A 38 -17.40 23.55 3.60
CA PRO A 38 -16.95 22.16 3.64
C PRO A 38 -18.10 21.21 3.28
N ALA A 39 -17.89 20.25 2.39
CA ALA A 39 -18.96 19.35 1.96
C ALA A 39 -18.42 17.93 1.78
N VAL A 40 -19.17 16.93 2.27
CA VAL A 40 -18.89 15.53 1.98
C VAL A 40 -19.46 15.20 0.61
N THR A 41 -18.61 14.74 -0.32
CA THR A 41 -19.02 14.30 -1.66
C THR A 41 -19.26 12.81 -1.74
N GLU A 42 -18.59 12.03 -0.89
CA GLU A 42 -18.81 10.59 -0.78
C GLU A 42 -18.63 10.14 0.67
N LEU A 43 -19.60 9.37 1.18
CA LEU A 43 -19.53 8.71 2.48
C LEU A 43 -20.01 7.27 2.33
N ARG A 44 -19.13 6.30 2.55
CA ARG A 44 -19.44 4.88 2.37
C ARG A 44 -18.84 4.01 3.46
N LEU A 45 -19.63 3.08 3.98
CA LEU A 45 -19.18 2.02 4.88
C LEU A 45 -18.77 0.76 4.10
N PRO A 46 -17.82 -0.03 4.63
CA PRO A 46 -17.53 -1.37 4.12
C PRO A 46 -18.78 -2.25 4.12
N ARG A 47 -18.82 -3.21 3.18
CA ARG A 47 -19.95 -4.16 3.04
C ARG A 47 -19.97 -5.20 4.16
N SER A 48 -18.81 -5.73 4.50
CA SER A 48 -18.61 -6.70 5.58
C SER A 48 -18.00 -6.01 6.80
N LEU A 49 -18.55 -6.28 7.97
CA LEU A 49 -18.13 -5.72 9.26
C LEU A 49 -17.85 -6.87 10.22
N LEU A 50 -16.62 -6.96 10.74
CA LEU A 50 -16.23 -8.02 11.68
C LEU A 50 -15.92 -7.44 13.06
N ALA A 51 -16.43 -8.09 14.11
CA ALA A 51 -16.06 -7.75 15.49
C ALA A 51 -14.55 -7.92 15.71
N GLY A 52 -13.91 -6.90 16.27
CA GLY A 52 -12.45 -6.82 16.47
C GLY A 52 -11.66 -6.33 15.27
N PHE A 53 -12.32 -5.93 14.17
CA PHE A 53 -11.67 -5.40 12.96
C PHE A 53 -12.07 -3.95 12.72
N PRO A 54 -11.14 -3.08 12.25
CA PRO A 54 -11.42 -1.66 12.09
C PRO A 54 -12.35 -1.39 10.91
N VAL A 55 -13.50 -0.78 11.18
CA VAL A 55 -14.41 -0.27 10.17
C VAL A 55 -13.88 1.07 9.67
N CYS A 56 -13.33 1.05 8.46
CA CYS A 56 -12.69 2.21 7.84
C CYS A 56 -13.59 2.81 6.75
N PRO A 57 -14.29 3.94 7.01
CA PRO A 57 -15.16 4.55 6.01
C PRO A 57 -14.36 5.24 4.89
N LYS A 58 -14.89 5.15 3.67
CA LYS A 58 -14.47 6.01 2.57
C LYS A 58 -15.13 7.37 2.74
N VAL A 59 -14.32 8.41 2.83
CA VAL A 59 -14.74 9.79 3.02
C VAL A 59 -14.05 10.65 1.97
N SER A 60 -14.81 11.14 1.01
CA SER A 60 -14.37 12.14 0.05
C SER A 60 -15.08 13.45 0.38
N ALA A 61 -14.32 14.55 0.37
CA ALA A 61 -14.85 15.86 0.72
C ALA A 61 -14.23 16.96 -0.15
N GLU A 62 -15.01 18.01 -0.39
CA GLU A 62 -14.58 19.25 -1.04
C GLU A 62 -14.55 20.37 -0.01
N PHE A 63 -13.54 21.24 -0.12
CA PHE A 63 -13.31 22.33 0.85
C PHE A 63 -13.25 21.83 2.31
N ALA A 64 -12.90 20.56 2.50
CA ALA A 64 -12.78 19.87 3.78
C ALA A 64 -11.68 18.81 3.65
N ALA A 65 -11.12 18.38 4.78
CA ALA A 65 -10.23 17.22 4.82
C ALA A 65 -10.75 16.23 5.88
N PRO A 66 -10.69 14.90 5.64
CA PRO A 66 -11.17 13.91 6.60
C PRO A 66 -10.61 14.07 8.02
N ARG A 67 -9.36 14.54 8.16
CA ARG A 67 -8.72 14.83 9.46
C ARG A 67 -9.32 16.02 10.24
N HIS A 68 -10.12 16.86 9.58
CA HIS A 68 -10.79 18.01 10.18
C HIS A 68 -12.31 17.80 10.30
N CYS A 69 -12.82 16.68 9.81
CA CYS A 69 -14.21 16.28 9.98
C CYS A 69 -14.47 15.79 11.41
N VAL A 70 -15.72 15.92 11.86
CA VAL A 70 -16.20 15.34 13.12
C VAL A 70 -16.97 14.06 12.80
N PHE A 71 -16.64 12.97 13.49
CA PHE A 71 -17.27 11.67 13.31
C PHE A 71 -18.05 11.26 14.56
N ARG A 72 -19.20 10.62 14.34
CA ARG A 72 -19.98 9.97 15.40
C ARG A 72 -20.52 8.65 14.91
N TRP A 73 -20.25 7.60 15.68
CA TRP A 73 -20.76 6.26 15.40
C TRP A 73 -21.98 5.95 16.25
N TYR A 74 -22.90 5.22 15.66
CA TYR A 74 -24.12 4.76 16.27
C TYR A 74 -24.30 3.27 15.99
N ARG A 75 -24.92 2.56 16.92
CA ARG A 75 -25.40 1.18 16.72
C ARG A 75 -26.91 1.15 16.63
N GLN A 76 -27.43 0.11 16.00
CA GLN A 76 -28.84 -0.20 16.04
C GLN A 76 -29.30 -0.45 17.49
N ARG A 77 -30.45 0.10 17.86
CA ARG A 77 -31.07 -0.09 19.17
C ARG A 77 -31.52 -1.55 19.34
N ARG A 78 -31.33 -2.09 20.54
CA ARG A 78 -31.85 -3.41 20.96
C ARG A 78 -33.21 -3.24 21.64
N PRO A 79 -34.03 -4.30 21.66
CA PRO A 79 -35.26 -4.31 22.48
C PRO A 79 -35.01 -4.00 23.96
N ALA A 80 -33.83 -4.37 24.48
CA ALA A 80 -33.44 -4.11 25.86
C ALA A 80 -33.09 -2.64 26.17
N ASP A 81 -32.92 -1.78 25.16
CA ASP A 81 -32.62 -0.35 25.33
C ASP A 81 -33.90 0.51 25.56
N GLY A 82 -35.08 -0.12 25.69
CA GLY A 82 -36.38 0.53 25.89
C GLY A 82 -37.17 0.75 24.60
N GLU A 83 -38.42 1.24 24.71
CA GLU A 83 -39.27 1.53 23.55
C GLU A 83 -38.63 2.59 22.65
N GLY A 84 -38.32 2.21 21.41
CA GLY A 84 -37.79 3.10 20.36
C GLY A 84 -38.79 3.26 19.24
N GLY A 85 -39.04 4.51 18.83
CA GLY A 85 -39.82 4.83 17.63
C GLY A 85 -39.02 4.61 16.33
N GLU A 86 -39.68 4.82 15.19
CA GLU A 86 -39.05 4.78 13.86
C GLU A 86 -38.09 5.97 13.63
N GLY A 87 -37.11 5.81 12.73
CA GLY A 87 -36.15 6.87 12.36
C GLY A 87 -34.97 7.01 13.33
N ASP A 88 -34.61 8.25 13.70
CA ASP A 88 -33.46 8.53 14.58
C ASP A 88 -33.56 7.90 15.98
N ALA A 89 -34.77 7.58 16.43
CA ALA A 89 -35.00 6.85 17.68
C ALA A 89 -34.55 5.38 17.65
N ALA A 90 -34.23 4.83 16.47
CA ALA A 90 -33.73 3.47 16.27
C ALA A 90 -32.21 3.34 16.48
N TRP A 91 -31.49 4.44 16.72
CA TRP A 91 -30.04 4.47 16.84
C TRP A 91 -29.58 4.90 18.24
N VAL A 92 -28.47 4.34 18.72
CA VAL A 92 -27.82 4.69 19.99
C VAL A 92 -26.39 5.12 19.70
N GLU A 93 -25.98 6.30 20.18
CA GLU A 93 -24.61 6.82 19.98
C GLU A 93 -23.62 5.97 20.78
N GLU A 94 -22.54 5.55 20.12
CA GLU A 94 -21.44 4.82 20.75
C GLU A 94 -20.48 5.84 21.39
N ALA A 95 -20.35 5.78 22.72
CA ALA A 95 -19.58 6.78 23.49
C ALA A 95 -18.10 6.87 23.07
N GLU A 96 -17.51 5.75 22.65
CA GLU A 96 -16.12 5.67 22.16
C GLU A 96 -16.01 5.86 20.64
N GLY A 97 -17.12 6.18 19.97
CA GLY A 97 -17.26 6.28 18.53
C GLY A 97 -17.06 7.68 17.98
N THR A 98 -16.06 8.43 18.45
CA THR A 98 -15.81 9.82 18.00
C THR A 98 -14.75 9.94 16.90
N GLU A 99 -14.06 8.84 16.61
CA GLU A 99 -13.01 8.77 15.61
C GLU A 99 -13.55 8.39 14.22
N ARG A 100 -12.74 8.66 13.18
CA ARG A 100 -13.08 8.24 11.81
C ARG A 100 -13.24 6.72 11.71
N VAL A 101 -12.39 5.97 12.40
CA VAL A 101 -12.39 4.51 12.41
C VAL A 101 -13.08 4.02 13.67
N PHE A 102 -13.89 2.98 13.55
CA PHE A 102 -14.54 2.33 14.67
C PHE A 102 -14.31 0.83 14.64
N THR A 103 -13.93 0.25 15.77
CA THR A 103 -13.69 -1.20 15.88
C THR A 103 -14.81 -1.82 16.72
N PRO A 104 -15.82 -2.46 16.10
CA PRO A 104 -16.93 -3.03 16.85
C PRO A 104 -16.45 -4.19 17.72
N CYS A 105 -16.96 -4.30 18.94
CA CYS A 105 -16.68 -5.42 19.83
C CYS A 105 -17.71 -6.56 19.64
N ASN A 106 -17.48 -7.70 20.30
CA ASN A 106 -18.39 -8.86 20.25
C ASN A 106 -19.81 -8.52 20.73
N ALA A 107 -19.97 -7.51 21.60
CA ALA A 107 -21.28 -7.06 22.05
C ALA A 107 -22.09 -6.36 20.96
N LEU A 108 -21.51 -6.04 19.79
CA LEU A 108 -22.21 -5.42 18.66
C LEU A 108 -22.59 -6.41 17.56
N VAL A 109 -22.20 -7.68 17.68
CA VAL A 109 -22.56 -8.73 16.70
C VAL A 109 -24.08 -8.80 16.54
N GLY A 110 -24.54 -8.87 15.29
CA GLY A 110 -25.95 -8.87 14.91
C GLY A 110 -26.58 -7.49 14.78
N LEU A 111 -25.88 -6.41 15.10
CA LEU A 111 -26.39 -5.03 14.98
C LEU A 111 -25.81 -4.32 13.76
N ARG A 112 -26.61 -3.47 13.11
CA ARG A 112 -26.12 -2.52 12.09
C ARG A 112 -25.44 -1.31 12.75
N LEU A 113 -24.58 -0.65 12.00
CA LEU A 113 -23.89 0.59 12.40
C LEU A 113 -24.35 1.76 11.54
N LYS A 114 -24.32 2.96 12.11
CA LYS A 114 -24.52 4.24 11.40
C LYS A 114 -23.34 5.16 11.71
N LEU A 115 -22.83 5.83 10.69
CA LEU A 115 -21.80 6.86 10.80
C LEU A 115 -22.38 8.20 10.41
N ARG A 116 -22.22 9.20 11.28
CA ARG A 116 -22.46 10.61 10.98
C ARG A 116 -21.11 11.32 10.82
N CYS A 117 -20.93 12.00 9.69
CA CYS A 117 -19.74 12.79 9.37
C CYS A 117 -20.14 14.26 9.17
N THR A 118 -19.55 15.16 9.92
CA THR A 118 -19.66 16.62 9.70
C THR A 118 -18.37 17.13 9.06
N PRO A 119 -18.40 17.58 7.80
CA PRO A 119 -17.20 18.02 7.09
C PRO A 119 -16.63 19.30 7.70
N GLY A 120 -15.31 19.38 7.84
CA GLY A 120 -14.60 20.57 8.36
C GLY A 120 -13.32 20.88 7.60
N ASP A 121 -12.90 22.15 7.62
CA ASP A 121 -11.74 22.66 6.86
C ASP A 121 -10.50 22.97 7.72
N GLY A 122 -10.58 22.80 9.04
CA GLY A 122 -9.51 23.15 9.98
C GLY A 122 -9.55 24.59 10.49
N GLU A 123 -10.38 25.46 9.91
CA GLU A 123 -10.63 26.84 10.36
C GLU A 123 -11.89 26.92 11.26
N GLN A 124 -12.29 25.80 11.87
CA GLN A 124 -13.54 25.65 12.62
C GLN A 124 -14.81 25.96 11.81
N ARG A 125 -14.73 25.94 10.47
CA ARG A 125 -15.91 25.97 9.61
C ARG A 125 -16.37 24.54 9.39
N TYR A 126 -17.67 24.34 9.54
CA TYR A 126 -18.32 23.05 9.37
C TYR A 126 -19.45 23.16 8.36
N GLY A 127 -19.56 22.14 7.52
CA GLY A 127 -20.67 22.00 6.60
C GLY A 127 -21.84 21.20 7.15
N GLN A 128 -22.77 20.88 6.26
CA GLN A 128 -23.92 20.04 6.59
C GLN A 128 -23.47 18.61 6.91
N PRO A 129 -23.93 18.00 8.02
CA PRO A 129 -23.63 16.60 8.32
C PRO A 129 -24.25 15.65 7.30
N CYS A 130 -23.53 14.57 7.00
CA CYS A 130 -23.97 13.45 6.19
C CYS A 130 -23.99 12.17 7.05
N GLU A 131 -24.94 11.26 6.79
CA GLU A 131 -25.08 10.00 7.51
C GLU A 131 -25.09 8.82 6.54
N VAL A 132 -24.55 7.69 6.98
CA VAL A 132 -24.57 6.42 6.23
C VAL A 132 -24.79 5.25 7.19
N GLU A 133 -25.60 4.28 6.76
CA GLU A 133 -25.87 3.04 7.50
C GLU A 133 -25.16 1.85 6.86
N SER A 134 -24.74 0.88 7.66
CA SER A 134 -24.09 -0.33 7.16
C SER A 134 -25.08 -1.20 6.38
N SER A 135 -24.67 -1.82 5.27
CA SER A 135 -25.55 -2.69 4.48
C SER A 135 -25.99 -3.95 5.23
N GLY A 136 -25.15 -4.46 6.13
CA GLY A 136 -25.42 -5.62 6.96
C GLY A 136 -25.06 -5.39 8.43
N PRO A 137 -25.37 -6.35 9.31
CA PRO A 137 -24.97 -6.31 10.71
C PRO A 137 -23.47 -6.60 10.88
N VAL A 138 -22.93 -6.31 12.07
CA VAL A 138 -21.61 -6.80 12.49
C VAL A 138 -21.64 -8.32 12.64
N GLU A 139 -20.67 -8.99 12.04
CA GLU A 139 -20.46 -10.44 12.11
C GLU A 139 -19.34 -10.79 13.10
N ALA A 140 -19.25 -12.05 13.50
CA ALA A 140 -18.15 -12.52 14.34
C ALA A 140 -16.84 -12.59 13.52
N GLY A 141 -15.73 -12.13 14.10
CA GLY A 141 -14.41 -12.31 13.49
C GLY A 141 -13.89 -13.76 13.56
N PRO A 142 -12.80 -14.10 12.84
CA PRO A 142 -12.20 -15.45 12.81
C PRO A 142 -11.60 -15.98 14.12
N GLY A 143 -11.60 -15.20 15.19
CA GLY A 143 -10.76 -15.47 16.35
C GLY A 143 -9.33 -14.99 16.09
N ALA A 144 -8.34 -15.86 16.30
CA ALA A 144 -6.93 -15.51 16.17
C ALA A 144 -6.50 -15.44 14.69
N CYS A 145 -5.81 -14.35 14.33
CA CYS A 145 -5.14 -14.18 13.07
C CYS A 145 -3.61 -14.29 13.25
N THR A 146 -2.91 -14.74 12.22
CA THR A 146 -1.44 -14.94 12.28
C THR A 146 -0.65 -13.65 12.54
N PHE A 147 -1.26 -12.47 12.33
CA PHE A 147 -0.66 -11.18 12.59
C PHE A 147 -0.90 -10.66 14.01
N ASP A 148 -1.79 -11.28 14.80
CA ASP A 148 -2.10 -10.81 16.16
C ASP A 148 -0.88 -10.89 17.09
N SER A 149 -0.09 -11.98 16.99
CA SER A 149 1.18 -12.14 17.73
C SER A 149 2.25 -11.14 17.25
N ARG A 150 2.26 -10.84 15.95
CA ARG A 150 3.18 -9.89 15.32
C ARG A 150 2.90 -8.46 15.74
N HIS A 151 1.62 -8.11 15.96
CA HIS A 151 1.20 -6.80 16.47
C HIS A 151 1.76 -6.48 17.88
N LEU A 152 2.19 -7.49 18.63
CA LEU A 152 2.86 -7.28 19.92
C LEU A 152 4.20 -6.54 19.78
N TYR A 153 4.87 -6.69 18.63
CA TYR A 153 6.14 -6.03 18.31
C TYR A 153 5.95 -4.63 17.71
N THR A 154 4.74 -4.32 17.24
CA THR A 154 4.46 -3.12 16.43
C THR A 154 3.42 -2.18 17.06
N ARG A 155 3.25 -2.26 18.38
CA ARG A 155 2.23 -1.50 19.15
C ARG A 155 2.29 0.02 18.98
N LYS A 156 3.45 0.55 18.58
CA LYS A 156 3.69 1.98 18.42
C LYS A 156 4.44 2.23 17.12
N VAL A 157 4.23 3.43 16.58
CA VAL A 157 5.04 4.01 15.52
C VAL A 157 6.50 4.12 16.00
N CYS A 158 7.45 3.83 15.12
CA CYS A 158 8.87 3.92 15.44
C CYS A 158 9.30 5.37 15.69
N GLY A 159 10.26 5.55 16.60
CA GLY A 159 10.79 6.87 16.94
C GLY A 159 11.45 7.60 15.77
N HIS A 160 11.83 8.85 16.02
CA HIS A 160 12.63 9.64 15.07
C HIS A 160 13.94 8.92 14.75
N GLY A 161 14.33 8.90 13.47
CA GLY A 161 15.56 8.24 13.03
C GLY A 161 15.46 6.73 12.79
N SER A 162 14.32 6.11 13.05
CA SER A 162 14.01 4.74 12.59
C SER A 162 12.89 4.76 11.54
N VAL A 163 12.78 3.71 10.73
CA VAL A 163 11.76 3.52 9.69
C VAL A 163 11.26 2.08 9.75
N ARG A 164 9.99 1.89 10.12
CA ARG A 164 9.34 0.58 9.97
C ARG A 164 8.88 0.36 8.54
N ALA A 165 9.50 -0.59 7.85
CA ALA A 165 9.20 -0.93 6.47
C ALA A 165 8.43 -2.25 6.38
N VAL A 166 7.42 -2.28 5.51
CA VAL A 166 6.62 -3.47 5.18
C VAL A 166 6.72 -3.76 3.68
N SER A 167 6.88 -5.03 3.30
CA SER A 167 6.66 -5.52 1.92
C SER A 167 5.66 -6.67 1.95
N TYR A 168 4.63 -6.61 1.11
CA TYR A 168 3.57 -7.62 1.14
C TYR A 168 2.81 -7.76 -0.19
N ASN A 169 2.86 -8.94 -0.79
CA ASN A 169 1.93 -9.33 -1.84
C ASN A 169 0.59 -9.70 -1.19
N ILE A 170 -0.49 -8.98 -1.53
CA ILE A 170 -1.78 -9.10 -0.83
C ILE A 170 -2.80 -9.97 -1.57
N LEU A 171 -2.37 -10.71 -2.59
CA LEU A 171 -3.19 -11.60 -3.43
C LEU A 171 -4.37 -10.87 -4.10
N ALA A 172 -4.22 -10.56 -5.38
CA ALA A 172 -5.23 -9.80 -6.11
C ALA A 172 -6.52 -10.60 -6.25
N ASP A 173 -7.65 -9.92 -6.08
CA ASP A 173 -8.97 -10.54 -6.25
C ASP A 173 -9.18 -11.06 -7.66
N THR A 174 -8.62 -10.36 -8.66
CA THR A 174 -8.64 -10.82 -10.06
C THR A 174 -8.04 -12.22 -10.25
N TYR A 175 -7.18 -12.69 -9.33
CA TYR A 175 -6.64 -14.05 -9.33
C TYR A 175 -7.37 -14.96 -8.34
N ALA A 176 -7.66 -14.49 -7.12
CA ALA A 176 -8.29 -15.30 -6.07
C ALA A 176 -9.73 -15.76 -6.39
N GLN A 177 -10.53 -14.93 -7.09
CA GLN A 177 -11.95 -15.21 -7.32
C GLN A 177 -12.22 -16.30 -8.38
N THR A 178 -11.21 -16.75 -9.12
CA THR A 178 -11.41 -17.71 -10.21
C THR A 178 -11.80 -19.09 -9.69
N GLU A 179 -12.61 -19.84 -10.44
CA GLU A 179 -12.96 -21.22 -10.09
C GLU A 179 -11.70 -22.10 -9.96
N PHE A 180 -10.72 -21.89 -10.84
CA PHE A 180 -9.42 -22.55 -10.78
C PHE A 180 -8.69 -22.27 -9.47
N SER A 181 -8.63 -21.02 -9.03
CA SER A 181 -8.01 -20.67 -7.75
C SER A 181 -8.70 -21.35 -6.58
N ARG A 182 -10.03 -21.35 -6.55
CA ARG A 182 -10.81 -21.95 -5.44
C ARG A 182 -10.72 -23.47 -5.40
N THR A 183 -10.60 -24.13 -6.54
CA THR A 183 -10.67 -25.60 -6.64
C THR A 183 -9.31 -26.29 -6.82
N VAL A 184 -8.29 -25.56 -7.29
CA VAL A 184 -6.97 -26.11 -7.61
C VAL A 184 -5.86 -25.47 -6.78
N LEU A 185 -5.78 -24.13 -6.70
CA LEU A 185 -4.71 -23.45 -5.97
C LEU A 185 -4.94 -23.44 -4.45
N TYR A 186 -6.19 -23.17 -4.06
CA TYR A 186 -6.61 -22.96 -2.67
C TYR A 186 -7.79 -23.85 -2.23
N PRO A 187 -7.84 -25.16 -2.57
CA PRO A 187 -8.98 -26.03 -2.22
C PRO A 187 -9.15 -26.25 -0.71
N TYR A 188 -8.11 -25.94 0.07
CA TYR A 188 -8.09 -26.01 1.52
C TYR A 188 -8.66 -24.75 2.20
N CYS A 189 -8.68 -23.62 1.50
CA CYS A 189 -9.17 -22.37 2.08
C CYS A 189 -10.70 -22.37 2.11
N ALA A 190 -11.27 -21.93 3.24
CA ALA A 190 -12.71 -21.76 3.33
C ALA A 190 -13.19 -20.78 2.23
N PRO A 191 -14.23 -21.10 1.45
CA PRO A 191 -14.68 -20.27 0.32
C PRO A 191 -14.94 -18.81 0.69
N TYR A 192 -15.55 -18.55 1.86
CA TYR A 192 -15.83 -17.19 2.32
C TYR A 192 -14.55 -16.40 2.68
N ALA A 193 -13.46 -17.08 3.03
CA ALA A 193 -12.20 -16.45 3.40
C ALA A 193 -11.36 -16.02 2.19
N LEU A 194 -11.68 -16.55 0.99
CA LEU A 194 -11.12 -16.07 -0.27
C LEU A 194 -11.80 -14.80 -0.78
N GLU A 195 -13.05 -14.56 -0.38
CA GLU A 195 -13.83 -13.40 -0.81
C GLU A 195 -13.13 -12.10 -0.40
N ILE A 196 -13.08 -11.14 -1.34
CA ILE A 196 -12.32 -9.92 -1.17
C ILE A 196 -12.77 -9.08 0.03
N ASP A 197 -14.07 -9.03 0.32
CA ASP A 197 -14.61 -8.28 1.47
C ASP A 197 -14.10 -8.84 2.81
N TYR A 198 -13.89 -10.16 2.88
CA TYR A 198 -13.31 -10.81 4.06
C TYR A 198 -11.81 -10.52 4.16
N ARG A 199 -11.05 -10.78 3.09
CA ARG A 199 -9.60 -10.55 3.06
C ARG A 199 -9.25 -9.09 3.35
N GLN A 200 -10.01 -8.14 2.80
CA GLN A 200 -9.81 -6.71 3.07
C GLN A 200 -9.99 -6.34 4.55
N ASN A 201 -10.92 -6.97 5.27
CA ASN A 201 -11.06 -6.72 6.71
C ASN A 201 -9.78 -7.14 7.45
N LEU A 202 -9.26 -8.34 7.16
CA LEU A 202 -8.02 -8.84 7.72
C LEU A 202 -6.82 -7.96 7.33
N LEU A 203 -6.66 -7.62 6.06
CA LEU A 203 -5.59 -6.76 5.56
C LEU A 203 -5.59 -5.38 6.24
N LYS A 204 -6.76 -4.77 6.45
CA LYS A 204 -6.86 -3.48 7.16
C LYS A 204 -6.40 -3.59 8.61
N LYS A 205 -6.86 -4.61 9.34
CA LYS A 205 -6.43 -4.86 10.72
C LYS A 205 -4.93 -5.13 10.77
N GLU A 206 -4.45 -5.99 9.88
CA GLU A 206 -3.05 -6.39 9.76
C GLU A 206 -2.14 -5.18 9.53
N LEU A 207 -2.36 -4.42 8.45
CA LEU A 207 -1.51 -3.30 8.06
C LEU A 207 -1.59 -2.13 9.04
N ALA A 208 -2.78 -1.82 9.57
CA ALA A 208 -2.93 -0.77 10.57
C ALA A 208 -2.20 -1.10 11.88
N GLY A 209 -2.29 -2.36 12.34
CA GLY A 209 -1.64 -2.82 13.58
C GLY A 209 -0.11 -2.86 13.50
N TYR A 210 0.47 -2.84 12.30
CA TYR A 210 1.92 -2.72 12.12
C TYR A 210 2.46 -1.34 12.46
N SER A 211 1.62 -0.29 12.56
CA SER A 211 2.08 1.07 12.84
C SER A 211 3.27 1.48 11.95
N ALA A 212 3.27 1.03 10.69
CA ALA A 212 4.41 1.14 9.79
C ALA A 212 4.62 2.57 9.32
N ASP A 213 5.85 2.88 8.90
CA ASP A 213 6.22 4.16 8.34
C ASP A 213 6.24 4.13 6.81
N LEU A 214 6.52 2.94 6.27
CA LEU A 214 6.60 2.65 4.85
C LEU A 214 5.96 1.29 4.58
N ILE A 215 5.03 1.20 3.62
CA ILE A 215 4.38 -0.05 3.21
C ILE A 215 4.41 -0.16 1.70
N CYS A 216 5.08 -1.19 1.18
CA CYS A 216 5.11 -1.53 -0.24
C CYS A 216 4.25 -2.78 -0.47
N LEU A 217 3.22 -2.66 -1.29
CA LEU A 217 2.28 -3.73 -1.60
C LEU A 217 2.36 -4.14 -3.07
N GLN A 218 2.19 -5.42 -3.32
CA GLN A 218 2.05 -6.01 -4.65
C GLN A 218 0.66 -6.66 -4.76
N GLU A 219 0.18 -6.88 -5.99
CA GLU A 219 -1.14 -7.48 -6.23
C GLU A 219 -2.31 -6.67 -5.67
N VAL A 220 -2.22 -5.35 -5.81
CA VAL A 220 -3.28 -4.45 -5.36
C VAL A 220 -4.23 -4.17 -6.52
N ASP A 221 -5.45 -4.72 -6.49
CA ASP A 221 -6.48 -4.34 -7.46
C ASP A 221 -6.78 -2.83 -7.35
N LYS A 222 -7.09 -2.18 -8.49
CA LYS A 222 -7.37 -0.73 -8.51
C LYS A 222 -8.51 -0.34 -7.56
N SER A 223 -9.57 -1.14 -7.50
CA SER A 223 -10.71 -0.91 -6.59
C SER A 223 -10.31 -1.12 -5.13
N VAL A 224 -9.49 -2.13 -4.83
CA VAL A 224 -8.94 -2.38 -3.49
C VAL A 224 -8.12 -1.18 -3.01
N PHE A 225 -7.29 -0.59 -3.86
CA PHE A 225 -6.56 0.63 -3.51
C PHE A 225 -7.49 1.80 -3.23
N VAL A 226 -8.34 2.18 -4.21
CA VAL A 226 -9.15 3.41 -4.18
C VAL A 226 -10.26 3.36 -3.13
N ASP A 227 -10.95 2.23 -3.01
CA ASP A 227 -12.15 2.12 -2.18
C ASP A 227 -11.88 1.58 -0.78
N SER A 228 -10.68 1.00 -0.54
CA SER A 228 -10.43 0.23 0.68
C SER A 228 -9.13 0.58 1.39
N LEU A 229 -7.97 0.30 0.79
CA LEU A 229 -6.68 0.47 1.46
C LEU A 229 -6.28 1.92 1.62
N ALA A 230 -6.44 2.75 0.59
CA ALA A 230 -6.09 4.17 0.68
C ALA A 230 -6.94 4.91 1.72
N PRO A 231 -8.28 4.79 1.76
CA PRO A 231 -9.08 5.39 2.83
C PRO A 231 -8.75 4.85 4.22
N ALA A 232 -8.47 3.54 4.35
CA ALA A 232 -8.14 2.93 5.63
C ALA A 232 -6.80 3.42 6.17
N LEU A 233 -5.72 3.30 5.39
CA LEU A 233 -4.38 3.68 5.83
C LEU A 233 -4.23 5.21 5.99
N ASP A 234 -5.00 6.00 5.24
CA ASP A 234 -5.14 7.44 5.47
C ASP A 234 -5.62 7.77 6.88
N ALA A 235 -6.60 7.01 7.39
CA ALA A 235 -7.09 7.18 8.76
C ALA A 235 -6.03 6.83 9.82
N PHE A 236 -5.01 6.06 9.47
CA PHE A 236 -3.85 5.74 10.33
C PHE A 236 -2.62 6.60 10.04
N GLY A 237 -2.77 7.67 9.24
CA GLY A 237 -1.74 8.67 9.01
C GLY A 237 -0.82 8.42 7.81
N LEU A 238 -1.10 7.40 6.99
CA LEU A 238 -0.31 7.09 5.80
C LEU A 238 -0.95 7.64 4.52
N GLU A 239 -0.13 8.13 3.60
CA GLU A 239 -0.54 8.53 2.26
C GLU A 239 -0.08 7.48 1.25
N GLY A 240 -0.93 7.16 0.27
CA GLY A 240 -0.70 6.07 -0.68
C GLY A 240 -0.48 6.54 -2.11
N LEU A 241 0.43 5.87 -2.81
CA LEU A 241 0.72 6.02 -4.23
C LEU A 241 0.44 4.70 -4.94
N PHE A 242 -0.19 4.75 -6.12
CA PHE A 242 -0.58 3.54 -6.87
C PHE A 242 -0.05 3.56 -8.29
N LYS A 243 0.54 2.44 -8.72
CA LYS A 243 0.98 2.19 -10.09
C LYS A 243 0.35 0.90 -10.59
N ILE A 244 -0.61 1.02 -11.52
CA ILE A 244 -1.20 -0.13 -12.19
C ILE A 244 -0.21 -0.75 -13.18
N LYS A 245 -0.26 -2.07 -13.33
CA LYS A 245 0.39 -2.76 -14.45
C LYS A 245 -0.61 -2.84 -15.59
N GLU A 246 -0.53 -2.02 -16.62
CA GLU A 246 -1.66 -1.79 -17.56
C GLU A 246 -2.32 -3.04 -18.19
N LYS A 247 -1.56 -4.12 -18.39
CA LYS A 247 -2.10 -5.40 -18.91
C LYS A 247 -2.68 -6.34 -17.83
N GLN A 248 -2.53 -5.97 -16.56
CA GLN A 248 -3.02 -6.68 -15.39
C GLN A 248 -4.03 -5.77 -14.67
N HIS A 249 -5.07 -6.34 -14.04
CA HIS A 249 -6.08 -5.53 -13.34
C HIS A 249 -5.65 -5.11 -11.92
N GLU A 250 -4.40 -5.45 -11.56
CA GLU A 250 -3.74 -5.11 -10.30
C GLU A 250 -2.44 -4.32 -10.53
N GLY A 251 -1.82 -3.89 -9.43
CA GLY A 251 -0.57 -3.17 -9.48
C GLY A 251 0.13 -3.08 -8.15
N LEU A 252 0.97 -2.05 -8.04
CA LEU A 252 1.82 -1.77 -6.90
C LEU A 252 1.28 -0.59 -6.11
N ALA A 253 1.38 -0.65 -4.80
CA ALA A 253 1.12 0.50 -3.94
C ALA A 253 2.28 0.78 -2.99
N THR A 254 2.59 2.05 -2.76
CA THR A 254 3.55 2.48 -1.74
C THR A 254 2.84 3.47 -0.84
N PHE A 255 2.78 3.17 0.45
CA PHE A 255 2.26 4.06 1.48
C PHE A 255 3.39 4.58 2.35
N TYR A 256 3.34 5.86 2.69
CA TYR A 256 4.31 6.50 3.57
C TYR A 256 3.61 7.33 4.65
N ARG A 257 4.17 7.33 5.87
CA ARG A 257 3.58 8.05 7.00
C ARG A 257 3.88 9.54 6.93
N ARG A 258 2.84 10.39 6.94
CA ARG A 258 2.95 11.84 6.67
C ARG A 258 3.67 12.65 7.74
N ASP A 259 3.66 12.19 9.00
CA ASP A 259 4.39 12.85 10.08
C ASP A 259 5.90 12.56 10.05
N LYS A 260 6.33 11.57 9.25
CA LYS A 260 7.75 11.20 9.07
C LYS A 260 8.27 11.51 7.68
N PHE A 261 7.43 11.48 6.66
CA PHE A 261 7.84 11.63 5.27
C PHE A 261 6.91 12.53 4.46
N SER A 262 7.51 13.28 3.54
CA SER A 262 6.82 13.94 2.43
C SER A 262 7.35 13.42 1.09
N LEU A 263 6.46 13.18 0.13
CA LEU A 263 6.85 12.82 -1.23
C LEU A 263 7.53 14.00 -1.95
N LEU A 264 8.72 13.77 -2.51
CA LEU A 264 9.42 14.74 -3.35
C LEU A 264 9.17 14.52 -4.85
N SER A 265 9.23 13.27 -5.30
CA SER A 265 9.10 12.92 -6.72
C SER A 265 8.81 11.44 -6.91
N GLN A 266 8.12 11.10 -8.01
CA GLN A 266 7.87 9.73 -8.45
C GLN A 266 8.56 9.45 -9.78
N HIS A 267 9.07 8.23 -9.96
CA HIS A 267 9.86 7.80 -11.12
C HIS A 267 9.45 6.40 -11.58
N ASP A 268 8.15 6.13 -11.67
CA ASP A 268 7.64 4.81 -12.01
C ASP A 268 7.92 4.44 -13.48
N ILE A 269 8.28 3.19 -13.76
CA ILE A 269 8.55 2.69 -15.11
C ILE A 269 7.86 1.36 -15.39
N VAL A 270 7.55 1.11 -16.66
CA VAL A 270 7.25 -0.24 -17.19
C VAL A 270 8.56 -0.80 -17.74
N PHE A 271 9.00 -1.98 -17.29
CA PHE A 271 10.34 -2.48 -17.63
C PHE A 271 10.56 -2.63 -19.14
N SER A 272 9.56 -3.14 -19.86
CA SER A 272 9.62 -3.35 -21.30
C SER A 272 9.73 -2.04 -22.08
N GLU A 273 9.00 -1.00 -21.66
CA GLU A 273 9.04 0.32 -22.28
C GLU A 273 10.37 1.02 -22.00
N ALA A 274 10.83 1.01 -20.74
CA ALA A 274 12.09 1.59 -20.34
C ALA A 274 13.26 0.94 -21.11
N LEU A 275 13.31 -0.40 -21.13
CA LEU A 275 14.36 -1.13 -21.86
C LEU A 275 14.42 -0.75 -23.34
N LEU A 276 13.28 -0.53 -23.98
CA LEU A 276 13.20 -0.26 -25.42
C LEU A 276 13.45 1.21 -25.78
N SER A 277 12.99 2.15 -24.95
CA SER A 277 12.87 3.57 -25.32
C SER A 277 13.80 4.50 -24.56
N ASP A 278 14.26 4.11 -23.36
CA ASP A 278 15.11 4.97 -22.54
C ASP A 278 16.60 4.76 -22.88
N PRO A 279 17.33 5.83 -23.26
CA PRO A 279 18.78 5.75 -23.49
C PRO A 279 19.57 5.17 -22.33
N LEU A 280 19.08 5.27 -21.08
CA LEU A 280 19.68 4.71 -19.88
C LEU A 280 19.90 3.19 -19.99
N HIS A 281 19.04 2.49 -20.74
CA HIS A 281 19.06 1.04 -20.88
C HIS A 281 19.61 0.56 -22.21
N LYS A 282 20.19 1.47 -23.02
CA LYS A 282 20.67 1.16 -24.36
C LYS A 282 21.68 0.02 -24.41
N GLU A 283 22.66 0.01 -23.50
CA GLU A 283 23.68 -1.06 -23.47
C GLU A 283 23.05 -2.45 -23.26
N LEU A 284 22.08 -2.55 -22.35
CA LEU A 284 21.36 -3.79 -22.08
C LEU A 284 20.47 -4.19 -23.26
N CYS A 285 19.78 -3.23 -23.87
CA CYS A 285 18.96 -3.46 -25.05
C CYS A 285 19.80 -3.94 -26.25
N ASP A 286 20.99 -3.36 -26.45
CA ASP A 286 21.91 -3.75 -27.52
C ASP A 286 22.40 -5.19 -27.30
N LYS A 287 22.80 -5.58 -26.07
CA LYS A 287 23.15 -6.98 -25.72
C LYS A 287 22.00 -7.95 -26.02
N LEU A 288 20.76 -7.58 -25.71
CA LEU A 288 19.59 -8.42 -25.96
C LEU A 288 19.23 -8.58 -27.45
N THR A 289 19.79 -7.78 -28.34
CA THR A 289 19.57 -7.92 -29.79
C THR A 289 20.17 -9.22 -30.31
N GLU A 290 21.19 -9.76 -29.65
CA GLU A 290 21.78 -11.08 -29.96
C GLU A 290 20.85 -12.24 -29.54
N TYR A 291 19.83 -11.97 -28.73
CA TYR A 291 18.91 -12.95 -28.15
C TYR A 291 17.45 -12.61 -28.48
N PRO A 292 17.02 -12.67 -29.76
CA PRO A 292 15.73 -12.14 -30.21
C PRO A 292 14.53 -12.79 -29.52
N VAL A 293 14.58 -14.09 -29.21
CA VAL A 293 13.51 -14.82 -28.52
C VAL A 293 13.30 -14.28 -27.11
N VAL A 294 14.40 -14.13 -26.34
CA VAL A 294 14.32 -13.58 -24.98
C VAL A 294 13.89 -12.12 -25.01
N ARG A 295 14.45 -11.33 -25.93
CA ARG A 295 14.08 -9.92 -26.12
C ARG A 295 12.59 -9.77 -26.34
N GLU A 296 12.01 -10.56 -27.24
CA GLU A 296 10.57 -10.54 -27.48
C GLU A 296 9.77 -10.86 -26.21
N LYS A 297 10.15 -11.92 -25.48
CA LYS A 297 9.47 -12.30 -24.24
C LYS A 297 9.53 -11.23 -23.17
N VAL A 298 10.69 -10.59 -22.98
CA VAL A 298 10.85 -9.47 -22.04
C VAL A 298 9.94 -8.30 -22.43
N LEU A 299 9.92 -7.92 -23.71
CA LEU A 299 9.12 -6.80 -24.21
C LEU A 299 7.60 -7.08 -24.12
N GLN A 300 7.20 -8.35 -24.13
CA GLN A 300 5.80 -8.73 -23.91
C GLN A 300 5.36 -8.62 -22.44
N ARG A 301 6.28 -8.56 -21.47
CA ARG A 301 5.94 -8.45 -20.05
C ARG A 301 5.41 -7.06 -19.70
N SER A 302 4.52 -7.01 -18.72
CA SER A 302 3.90 -5.80 -18.19
C SER A 302 4.30 -5.50 -16.74
N SER A 303 5.32 -6.18 -16.22
CA SER A 303 5.85 -5.89 -14.89
C SER A 303 6.36 -4.45 -14.85
N VAL A 304 6.15 -3.80 -13.71
CA VAL A 304 6.48 -2.38 -13.49
C VAL A 304 7.37 -2.24 -12.25
N LEU A 305 8.02 -1.09 -12.17
CA LEU A 305 8.74 -0.63 -10.99
C LEU A 305 8.09 0.67 -10.53
N GLN A 306 7.67 0.70 -9.27
CA GLN A 306 7.22 1.92 -8.62
C GLN A 306 8.41 2.52 -7.85
N VAL A 307 8.68 3.81 -8.02
CA VAL A 307 9.81 4.50 -7.38
C VAL A 307 9.34 5.83 -6.82
N SER A 308 9.56 6.03 -5.52
CA SER A 308 9.19 7.25 -4.80
C SER A 308 10.39 7.76 -4.01
N VAL A 309 10.71 9.04 -4.18
CA VAL A 309 11.72 9.71 -3.36
C VAL A 309 11.01 10.44 -2.23
N LEU A 310 11.30 10.04 -0.99
CA LEU A 310 10.70 10.59 0.21
C LEU A 310 11.73 11.43 0.98
N GLN A 311 11.31 12.57 1.50
CA GLN A 311 12.11 13.41 2.40
C GLN A 311 11.60 13.25 3.83
N SER A 312 12.53 13.14 4.79
CA SER A 312 12.17 13.13 6.21
C SER A 312 11.58 14.47 6.62
N ALA A 313 10.42 14.44 7.26
CA ALA A 313 9.75 15.62 7.81
C ALA A 313 10.51 16.22 9.02
N THR A 314 11.37 15.42 9.65
CA THR A 314 12.10 15.81 10.87
C THR A 314 13.57 16.17 10.60
N ASP A 315 14.08 15.77 9.43
CA ASP A 315 15.44 16.06 9.00
C ASP A 315 15.48 16.19 7.47
N PRO A 316 15.32 17.41 6.93
CA PRO A 316 15.27 17.64 5.49
C PRO A 316 16.53 17.20 4.71
N SER A 317 17.65 16.98 5.40
CA SER A 317 18.87 16.43 4.79
C SER A 317 18.74 14.94 4.48
N LYS A 318 17.85 14.22 5.17
CA LYS A 318 17.59 12.80 4.95
C LYS A 318 16.50 12.61 3.90
N LYS A 319 16.89 11.97 2.81
CA LYS A 319 16.01 11.52 1.73
C LYS A 319 16.22 10.04 1.50
N ILE A 320 15.20 9.33 1.05
CA ILE A 320 15.26 7.90 0.77
C ILE A 320 14.56 7.59 -0.55
N CYS A 321 15.19 6.77 -1.38
CA CYS A 321 14.60 6.24 -2.59
C CYS A 321 13.91 4.92 -2.25
N VAL A 322 12.59 4.89 -2.32
CA VAL A 322 11.80 3.69 -2.10
C VAL A 322 11.38 3.12 -3.44
N ALA A 323 11.72 1.86 -3.67
CA ALA A 323 11.34 1.09 -4.84
C ALA A 323 10.44 -0.08 -4.44
N ASN A 324 9.46 -0.38 -5.29
CA ASN A 324 8.55 -1.50 -5.14
C ASN A 324 8.37 -2.18 -6.50
N THR A 325 8.40 -3.52 -6.56
CA THR A 325 8.14 -4.27 -7.80
C THR A 325 7.41 -5.58 -7.55
N HIS A 326 6.87 -6.15 -8.63
CA HIS A 326 6.42 -7.52 -8.72
C HIS A 326 6.93 -8.10 -10.05
N LEU A 327 7.95 -8.95 -9.96
CA LEU A 327 8.65 -9.52 -11.12
C LEU A 327 7.87 -10.65 -11.78
N TYR A 328 8.34 -11.09 -12.95
CA TYR A 328 7.71 -12.15 -13.71
C TYR A 328 7.65 -13.49 -12.94
N TRP A 329 6.42 -14.01 -12.77
CA TRP A 329 6.09 -15.14 -11.90
C TRP A 329 6.55 -16.52 -12.39
N HIS A 330 6.73 -16.71 -13.70
CA HIS A 330 6.87 -18.07 -14.24
C HIS A 330 8.12 -18.76 -13.68
N PRO A 331 8.05 -20.02 -13.18
CA PRO A 331 9.19 -20.68 -12.53
C PRO A 331 10.45 -20.70 -13.40
N LYS A 332 10.30 -20.96 -14.71
CA LYS A 332 11.41 -20.99 -15.69
C LYS A 332 11.86 -19.61 -16.19
N GLY A 333 11.34 -18.52 -15.64
CA GLY A 333 11.59 -17.14 -16.08
C GLY A 333 12.81 -16.47 -15.44
N GLY A 334 13.81 -17.22 -14.98
CA GLY A 334 15.00 -16.67 -14.30
C GLY A 334 15.74 -15.63 -15.13
N ASN A 335 16.03 -15.94 -16.40
CA ASN A 335 16.62 -15.00 -17.35
C ASN A 335 15.82 -13.70 -17.54
N ILE A 336 14.48 -13.79 -17.59
CA ILE A 336 13.60 -12.62 -17.70
C ILE A 336 13.67 -11.76 -16.44
N ARG A 337 13.65 -12.39 -15.25
CA ARG A 337 13.75 -11.68 -13.97
C ARG A 337 15.11 -10.98 -13.82
N LEU A 338 16.19 -11.61 -14.27
CA LEU A 338 17.52 -10.99 -14.32
C LEU A 338 17.54 -9.70 -15.15
N ILE A 339 16.93 -9.73 -16.34
CA ILE A 339 16.84 -8.55 -17.22
C ILE A 339 15.96 -7.47 -16.57
N GLN A 340 14.83 -7.84 -15.96
CA GLN A 340 13.97 -6.89 -15.25
C GLN A 340 14.71 -6.19 -14.10
N ILE A 341 15.48 -6.93 -13.32
CA ILE A 341 16.29 -6.37 -12.24
C ILE A 341 17.46 -5.54 -12.75
N ALA A 342 18.07 -5.88 -13.88
CA ALA A 342 19.09 -5.06 -14.50
C ALA A 342 18.54 -3.67 -14.89
N VAL A 343 17.34 -3.64 -15.49
CA VAL A 343 16.62 -2.39 -15.79
C VAL A 343 16.31 -1.65 -14.49
N ALA A 344 15.76 -2.34 -13.48
CA ALA A 344 15.40 -1.75 -12.19
C ALA A 344 16.61 -1.09 -11.50
N LEU A 345 17.73 -1.79 -11.37
CA LEU A 345 18.91 -1.28 -10.67
C LEU A 345 19.61 -0.17 -11.47
N SER A 346 19.60 -0.20 -12.80
CA SER A 346 20.08 0.94 -13.60
C SER A 346 19.21 2.18 -13.39
N HIS A 347 17.88 2.01 -13.38
CA HIS A 347 16.93 3.09 -13.12
C HIS A 347 17.06 3.66 -11.71
N LEU A 348 17.17 2.80 -10.69
CA LEU A 348 17.39 3.22 -9.31
C LEU A 348 18.73 3.93 -9.14
N LYS A 349 19.78 3.51 -9.85
CA LYS A 349 21.06 4.22 -9.84
C LYS A 349 20.87 5.63 -10.38
N HIS A 350 20.16 5.80 -11.49
CA HIS A 350 19.88 7.12 -12.05
C HIS A 350 19.12 8.01 -11.05
N VAL A 351 18.05 7.50 -10.44
CA VAL A 351 17.25 8.27 -9.47
C VAL A 351 18.04 8.59 -8.20
N ALA A 352 18.72 7.61 -7.61
CA ALA A 352 19.33 7.71 -6.28
C ALA A 352 20.77 8.23 -6.28
N CYS A 353 21.42 8.33 -7.45
CA CYS A 353 22.79 8.83 -7.58
C CYS A 353 22.88 10.08 -8.46
N ASP A 354 22.12 10.15 -9.56
CA ASP A 354 22.25 11.25 -10.53
C ASP A 354 21.22 12.36 -10.25
N LEU A 355 19.94 12.01 -10.07
CA LEU A 355 18.87 13.00 -9.83
C LEU A 355 18.86 13.50 -8.38
N HIS A 356 19.06 12.59 -7.42
CA HIS A 356 19.18 12.90 -6.01
C HIS A 356 20.53 12.40 -5.52
N PRO A 357 21.55 13.26 -5.38
CA PRO A 357 22.92 12.82 -5.12
C PRO A 357 23.04 11.96 -3.85
N SER A 358 23.30 10.66 -4.06
CA SER A 358 23.69 9.69 -3.03
C SER A 358 22.66 9.47 -1.91
N ILE A 359 21.39 9.27 -2.27
CA ILE A 359 20.35 8.90 -1.30
C ILE A 359 20.25 7.37 -1.16
N PRO A 360 20.01 6.81 0.04
CA PRO A 360 19.86 5.37 0.20
C PRO A 360 18.63 4.81 -0.49
N VAL A 361 18.71 3.53 -0.83
CA VAL A 361 17.64 2.77 -1.46
C VAL A 361 17.04 1.76 -0.47
N ILE A 362 15.70 1.73 -0.40
CA ILE A 362 14.92 0.58 0.07
C ILE A 362 14.20 0.01 -1.16
N PHE A 363 14.45 -1.24 -1.49
CA PHE A 363 13.84 -1.93 -2.62
C PHE A 363 13.03 -3.14 -2.14
N CYS A 364 11.72 -2.91 -2.01
CA CYS A 364 10.73 -3.91 -1.65
C CYS A 364 10.18 -4.63 -2.89
N GLY A 365 9.60 -5.80 -2.70
CA GLY A 365 8.86 -6.46 -3.78
C GLY A 365 8.63 -7.94 -3.56
N ASP A 366 7.77 -8.46 -4.42
CA ASP A 366 7.71 -9.87 -4.78
C ASP A 366 8.64 -10.09 -5.98
N PHE A 367 9.77 -10.72 -5.72
CA PHE A 367 10.80 -10.93 -6.73
C PHE A 367 10.60 -12.26 -7.48
N ASN A 368 9.63 -13.10 -7.09
CA ASN A 368 9.42 -14.43 -7.66
C ASN A 368 10.72 -15.23 -7.80
N SER A 369 11.64 -15.05 -6.85
CA SER A 369 13.02 -15.53 -6.91
C SER A 369 13.48 -16.01 -5.53
N THR A 370 13.92 -17.26 -5.44
CA THR A 370 14.46 -17.84 -4.20
C THR A 370 15.89 -17.36 -3.92
N PRO A 371 16.41 -17.51 -2.69
CA PRO A 371 17.78 -17.11 -2.36
C PRO A 371 18.87 -17.81 -3.20
N SER A 372 18.55 -18.99 -3.77
CA SER A 372 19.43 -19.75 -4.65
C SER A 372 19.45 -19.26 -6.10
N SER A 373 18.60 -18.31 -6.48
CA SER A 373 18.47 -17.82 -7.86
C SER A 373 19.58 -16.85 -8.26
N GLY A 374 19.85 -16.77 -9.56
CA GLY A 374 20.73 -15.76 -10.14
C GLY A 374 20.23 -14.35 -9.88
N THR A 375 18.91 -14.12 -9.90
CA THR A 375 18.30 -12.82 -9.56
C THR A 375 18.69 -12.36 -8.16
N TYR A 376 18.59 -13.24 -7.15
CA TYR A 376 18.97 -12.91 -5.77
C TYR A 376 20.49 -12.66 -5.65
N SER A 377 21.29 -13.54 -6.25
CA SER A 377 22.75 -13.41 -6.28
C SER A 377 23.18 -12.09 -6.94
N PHE A 378 22.55 -11.71 -8.05
CA PHE A 378 22.83 -10.46 -8.74
C PHE A 378 22.61 -9.25 -7.82
N ILE A 379 21.43 -9.14 -7.20
CA ILE A 379 21.05 -8.02 -6.30
C ILE A 379 21.99 -7.92 -5.09
N SER A 380 22.31 -9.06 -4.48
CA SER A 380 23.06 -9.11 -3.21
C SER A 380 24.57 -8.96 -3.38
N SER A 381 25.14 -9.50 -4.46
CA SER A 381 26.59 -9.51 -4.70
C SER A 381 27.07 -8.33 -5.55
N GLY A 382 26.18 -7.66 -6.31
CA GLY A 382 26.55 -6.58 -7.22
C GLY A 382 26.87 -7.03 -8.64
N GLY A 383 26.78 -8.32 -8.95
CA GLY A 383 27.04 -8.83 -10.28
C GLY A 383 26.60 -10.27 -10.50
N ILE A 384 26.51 -10.67 -11.76
CA ILE A 384 26.24 -12.05 -12.16
C ILE A 384 27.10 -12.38 -13.37
N ALA A 385 27.69 -13.57 -13.33
CA ALA A 385 28.57 -14.07 -14.38
C ALA A 385 27.76 -14.50 -15.62
N GLU A 386 28.42 -14.51 -16.77
CA GLU A 386 27.81 -14.91 -18.05
C GLU A 386 27.44 -16.39 -18.09
N ASP A 387 28.11 -17.24 -17.32
CA ASP A 387 27.93 -18.70 -17.28
C ASP A 387 26.92 -19.17 -16.23
N HIS A 388 26.25 -18.25 -15.53
CA HIS A 388 25.22 -18.60 -14.55
C HIS A 388 24.04 -19.36 -15.18
N GLU A 389 23.56 -20.41 -14.50
CA GLU A 389 22.54 -21.33 -15.02
C GLU A 389 21.20 -20.66 -15.36
N ASP A 390 20.80 -19.63 -14.60
CA ASP A 390 19.58 -18.86 -14.86
C ASP A 390 19.54 -18.18 -16.23
N TRP A 391 20.68 -17.98 -16.92
CA TRP A 391 20.68 -17.51 -18.30
C TRP A 391 20.07 -18.51 -19.29
N VAL A 392 19.90 -19.77 -18.87
CA VAL A 392 19.29 -20.87 -19.63
C VAL A 392 18.07 -21.44 -18.88
N SER A 393 17.44 -20.65 -18.00
CA SER A 393 16.37 -21.12 -17.10
C SER A 393 15.15 -21.73 -17.80
N ASN A 394 14.93 -21.40 -19.07
CA ASN A 394 13.86 -21.96 -19.90
C ASN A 394 14.37 -22.80 -21.10
N GLY A 395 15.61 -23.29 -21.04
CA GLY A 395 16.22 -24.11 -22.08
C GLY A 395 17.03 -23.33 -23.12
N GLU A 396 17.70 -24.07 -24.00
CA GLU A 396 18.68 -23.55 -24.97
C GLU A 396 18.11 -22.51 -25.94
N GLU A 397 16.85 -22.66 -26.36
CA GLU A 397 16.19 -21.74 -27.30
C GLU A 397 15.97 -20.34 -26.70
N GLU A 398 15.95 -20.25 -25.36
CA GLU A 398 15.74 -19.02 -24.60
C GLU A 398 16.97 -18.63 -23.78
N ARG A 399 18.13 -19.11 -24.22
CA ARG A 399 19.42 -18.73 -23.66
C ARG A 399 19.71 -17.24 -23.91
N CYS A 400 20.23 -16.54 -22.90
CA CYS A 400 20.74 -15.17 -23.06
C CYS A 400 21.90 -14.83 -22.11
N ASN A 401 23.01 -15.56 -22.23
CA ASN A 401 24.20 -15.35 -21.39
C ASN A 401 24.75 -13.93 -21.52
N MET A 402 24.79 -13.20 -20.42
CA MET A 402 25.45 -11.89 -20.38
C MET A 402 25.93 -11.58 -18.97
N PRO A 403 27.13 -11.00 -18.82
CA PRO A 403 27.55 -10.50 -17.52
C PRO A 403 26.81 -9.20 -17.21
N LEU A 404 26.31 -9.07 -15.98
CA LEU A 404 25.68 -7.85 -15.48
C LEU A 404 26.33 -7.43 -14.16
N THR A 405 26.37 -6.12 -13.91
CA THR A 405 26.88 -5.54 -12.66
C THR A 405 26.07 -4.32 -12.24
N HIS A 406 26.08 -4.01 -10.94
CA HIS A 406 25.49 -2.79 -10.38
C HIS A 406 26.31 -2.26 -9.18
N PRO A 407 26.24 -0.96 -8.86
CA PRO A 407 27.10 -0.38 -7.83
C PRO A 407 26.59 -0.57 -6.39
N PHE A 408 25.29 -0.83 -6.21
CA PHE A 408 24.67 -0.89 -4.89
C PHE A 408 25.24 -1.98 -3.99
N LYS A 409 25.21 -1.73 -2.67
CA LYS A 409 25.54 -2.70 -1.62
C LYS A 409 24.26 -3.09 -0.89
N LEU A 410 23.43 -3.87 -1.57
CA LEU A 410 22.13 -4.28 -1.05
C LEU A 410 22.26 -5.51 -0.14
N GLN A 411 21.40 -5.60 0.85
CA GLN A 411 21.19 -6.81 1.66
C GLN A 411 19.70 -6.99 1.96
N SER A 412 19.22 -8.23 2.06
CA SER A 412 17.85 -8.49 2.52
C SER A 412 17.73 -8.19 4.01
N ALA A 413 16.90 -7.20 4.37
CA ALA A 413 16.71 -6.76 5.75
C ALA A 413 16.06 -7.84 6.63
N CYS A 414 15.14 -8.61 6.07
CA CYS A 414 14.46 -9.71 6.78
C CYS A 414 15.20 -11.06 6.63
N GLY A 415 16.42 -11.05 6.06
CA GLY A 415 17.18 -12.27 5.79
C GLY A 415 16.56 -13.14 4.71
N GLU A 416 16.67 -14.45 4.88
CA GLU A 416 16.19 -15.48 3.96
C GLU A 416 15.26 -16.43 4.73
N PRO A 417 14.00 -16.04 4.98
CA PRO A 417 13.04 -16.92 5.64
C PRO A 417 12.90 -18.26 4.89
N ALA A 418 12.45 -19.30 5.59
CA ALA A 418 12.16 -20.60 4.95
C ALA A 418 11.17 -20.44 3.78
N TYR A 419 10.20 -19.55 3.94
CA TYR A 419 9.25 -19.16 2.91
C TYR A 419 8.63 -17.81 3.26
N THR A 420 8.18 -17.11 2.22
CA THR A 420 7.32 -15.93 2.31
C THR A 420 6.03 -16.13 1.52
N ASN A 421 5.99 -17.09 0.59
CA ASN A 421 4.78 -17.65 -0.02
C ASN A 421 4.60 -19.11 0.41
N TYR A 422 3.39 -19.52 0.79
CA TYR A 422 3.11 -20.90 1.24
C TYR A 422 1.73 -21.40 0.80
N VAL A 423 1.69 -22.22 -0.26
CA VAL A 423 0.49 -22.84 -0.82
C VAL A 423 0.60 -24.37 -0.85
N GLY A 424 -0.52 -25.09 -1.03
CA GLY A 424 -0.59 -26.55 -0.93
C GLY A 424 0.32 -27.37 -1.87
N GLY A 425 1.00 -26.76 -2.85
CA GLY A 425 1.94 -27.41 -3.76
C GLY A 425 3.28 -26.69 -3.96
N PHE A 426 3.47 -25.54 -3.32
CA PHE A 426 4.68 -24.73 -3.45
C PHE A 426 4.87 -23.86 -2.21
N HIS A 427 6.11 -23.72 -1.76
CA HIS A 427 6.49 -22.73 -0.77
C HIS A 427 7.91 -22.26 -1.03
N GLY A 428 8.17 -20.98 -0.82
CA GLY A 428 9.48 -20.40 -1.07
C GLY A 428 9.60 -18.96 -0.58
N CYS A 429 10.83 -18.53 -0.35
CA CYS A 429 11.14 -17.13 -0.07
C CYS A 429 11.19 -16.38 -1.39
N LEU A 430 10.17 -15.58 -1.67
CA LEU A 430 10.02 -14.82 -2.91
C LEU A 430 10.07 -13.31 -2.68
N ASP A 431 9.77 -12.89 -1.46
CA ASP A 431 9.63 -11.49 -1.07
C ASP A 431 10.89 -11.02 -0.34
N TYR A 432 11.28 -9.77 -0.57
CA TYR A 432 12.43 -9.16 0.09
C TYR A 432 12.21 -7.68 0.37
N ILE A 433 12.89 -7.20 1.41
CA ILE A 433 13.14 -5.78 1.65
C ILE A 433 14.64 -5.58 1.51
N PHE A 434 15.12 -5.25 0.31
CA PHE A 434 16.54 -4.95 0.11
C PHE A 434 16.85 -3.54 0.58
N ILE A 435 17.90 -3.38 1.38
CA ILE A 435 18.34 -2.07 1.88
C ILE A 435 19.78 -1.79 1.48
N ASP A 436 20.09 -0.53 1.21
CA ASP A 436 21.47 -0.07 1.11
C ASP A 436 22.16 -0.16 2.47
N LYS A 437 23.00 -1.19 2.63
CA LYS A 437 23.68 -1.47 3.90
C LYS A 437 24.78 -0.48 4.25
N THR A 438 25.13 0.45 3.36
CA THR A 438 26.09 1.51 3.66
C THR A 438 25.46 2.65 4.47
N ALA A 439 24.14 2.83 4.36
CA ALA A 439 23.41 3.95 4.94
C ALA A 439 22.29 3.53 5.91
N LEU A 440 21.82 2.27 5.81
CA LEU A 440 20.78 1.72 6.67
C LEU A 440 21.26 0.46 7.40
N GLU A 441 20.78 0.28 8.62
CA GLU A 441 20.92 -0.94 9.41
C GLU A 441 19.57 -1.47 9.89
N VAL A 442 19.51 -2.76 10.18
CA VAL A 442 18.32 -3.43 10.70
C VAL A 442 18.36 -3.39 12.22
N GLU A 443 17.37 -2.74 12.84
CA GLU A 443 17.20 -2.64 14.28
C GLU A 443 16.47 -3.89 14.82
N GLN A 444 15.40 -4.32 14.14
CA GLN A 444 14.72 -5.58 14.41
C GLN A 444 13.99 -6.10 13.18
N VAL A 445 13.80 -7.41 13.12
CA VAL A 445 12.90 -8.08 12.18
C VAL A 445 11.72 -8.60 12.99
N ILE A 446 10.50 -8.25 12.59
CA ILE A 446 9.30 -8.75 13.28
C ILE A 446 9.11 -10.19 12.80
N PRO A 447 9.04 -11.18 13.72
CA PRO A 447 9.02 -12.58 13.34
C PRO A 447 7.85 -12.89 12.41
N LEU A 448 8.10 -13.76 11.43
CA LEU A 448 7.04 -14.37 10.63
C LEU A 448 6.20 -15.30 11.53
N PRO A 449 4.93 -15.60 11.15
CA PRO A 449 4.16 -16.63 11.83
C PRO A 449 4.92 -17.95 11.87
N SER A 450 4.75 -18.70 12.96
CA SER A 450 5.31 -20.04 13.09
C SER A 450 4.77 -20.98 12.01
N HIS A 451 5.50 -22.06 11.73
CA HIS A 451 5.02 -23.05 10.78
C HIS A 451 3.67 -23.66 11.20
N GLU A 452 3.46 -23.85 12.51
CA GLU A 452 2.18 -24.33 13.05
C GLU A 452 1.02 -23.36 12.74
N GLU A 453 1.21 -22.06 12.93
CA GLU A 453 0.22 -21.04 12.55
C GLU A 453 -0.08 -21.06 11.04
N VAL A 454 0.96 -21.20 10.20
CA VAL A 454 0.82 -21.25 8.73
C VAL A 454 0.07 -22.50 8.26
N THR A 455 0.33 -23.66 8.89
CA THR A 455 -0.27 -24.94 8.49
C THR A 455 -1.53 -25.31 9.25
N THR A 456 -2.02 -24.46 10.16
CA THR A 456 -3.25 -24.70 10.94
C THR A 456 -4.43 -25.04 10.03
N HIS A 457 -4.49 -24.41 8.85
CA HIS A 457 -5.49 -24.67 7.81
C HIS A 457 -4.86 -25.27 6.55
N GLN A 458 -3.84 -26.12 6.71
CA GLN A 458 -3.03 -26.76 5.66
C GLN A 458 -2.03 -25.82 4.97
N ALA A 459 -2.46 -24.67 4.45
CA ALA A 459 -1.62 -23.66 3.80
C ALA A 459 -2.31 -22.29 3.77
N LEU A 460 -1.76 -21.32 3.02
CA LEU A 460 -2.27 -19.95 2.88
C LEU A 460 -2.93 -19.74 1.50
N PRO A 461 -3.95 -18.87 1.37
CA PRO A 461 -4.63 -18.12 2.42
C PRO A 461 -5.51 -19.02 3.30
N SER A 462 -6.02 -18.47 4.39
CA SER A 462 -6.92 -19.17 5.30
C SER A 462 -7.89 -18.21 5.99
N VAL A 463 -8.77 -18.75 6.83
CA VAL A 463 -9.66 -17.93 7.68
C VAL A 463 -8.88 -16.98 8.60
N SER A 464 -7.61 -17.28 8.89
CA SER A 464 -6.74 -16.52 9.79
C SER A 464 -5.62 -15.76 9.07
N HIS A 465 -5.55 -15.83 7.73
CA HIS A 465 -4.48 -15.20 6.93
C HIS A 465 -4.99 -14.78 5.53
N PRO A 466 -4.90 -13.49 5.14
CA PRO A 466 -5.63 -12.95 3.99
C PRO A 466 -4.92 -13.01 2.63
N SER A 467 -3.72 -13.58 2.56
CA SER A 467 -2.89 -13.71 1.35
C SER A 467 -2.27 -15.11 1.30
N ASP A 468 -1.76 -15.53 0.15
CA ASP A 468 -0.85 -16.68 0.05
C ASP A 468 0.61 -16.34 0.38
N HIS A 469 0.92 -15.05 0.50
CA HIS A 469 2.18 -14.52 1.00
C HIS A 469 2.10 -14.11 2.48
N ILE A 470 3.25 -13.86 3.11
CA ILE A 470 3.41 -13.38 4.48
C ILE A 470 4.09 -12.01 4.44
N ALA A 471 3.48 -11.00 5.06
CA ALA A 471 4.07 -9.66 5.13
C ALA A 471 5.47 -9.69 5.77
N LEU A 472 6.47 -9.13 5.08
CA LEU A 472 7.79 -8.87 5.65
C LEU A 472 7.78 -7.53 6.37
N ILE A 473 8.37 -7.48 7.57
CA ILE A 473 8.37 -6.28 8.40
C ILE A 473 9.71 -6.18 9.12
N CYS A 474 10.35 -5.02 9.02
CA CYS A 474 11.56 -4.71 9.77
C CYS A 474 11.57 -3.24 10.19
N ASP A 475 12.25 -2.98 11.29
CA ASP A 475 12.61 -1.63 11.71
C ASP A 475 14.03 -1.36 11.24
N LEU A 476 14.18 -0.30 10.47
CA LEU A 476 15.44 0.17 9.90
C LEU A 476 15.90 1.43 10.62
N LYS A 477 17.20 1.66 10.68
CA LYS A 477 17.78 2.86 11.25
C LYS A 477 18.83 3.45 10.31
N TRP A 478 18.90 4.78 10.27
CA TRP A 478 19.97 5.49 9.56
C TRP A 478 21.31 5.28 10.28
N LYS A 479 22.35 4.94 9.53
CA LYS A 479 23.73 4.78 10.05
C LYS A 479 24.42 6.10 10.34
#